data_AF-A0A257M8M1-F1
#
_entry.id   AF-A0A257M8M1-F1
#
_cell.length_a   1.000
_cell.length_b   1.000
_cell.length_c   1.000
_cell.angle_alpha   90.00
_cell.angle_beta   90.00
_cell.angle_gamma   90.00
#
_symmetry.space_group_name_H-M   'P 1'
#
loop_
_entity.id
_entity.type
_entity.pdbx_description
1 polymer ?
#
loop_
_entity_poly.entity_id
_entity_poly.type
_entity_poly.pdbx_seq_one_letter_code
_entity_poly.pdbx_strand_id
1 'polypeptide(L)'
;MRIALKLSLCLITAAALNSCASAPQPLTSKPPAKALNAQEFSVGDGFLIKKFTFPAGIYRPEMEDKNGFYFSPPGGQIKVFDSGMRYGSSGGIYWKKNESTPGSVFVKGNFGVVANLAKKDIPATPVR
;
A
#
# COMPACT_ATOMS: atom_id res chain seq x y z
N MET A 1 -31.31 1.21 58.70
CA MET A 1 -31.41 0.22 57.61
C MET A 1 -30.56 0.72 56.44
N ARG A 2 -29.34 0.19 56.27
CA ARG A 2 -28.37 0.68 55.28
C ARG A 2 -28.61 -0.07 53.96
N ILE A 3 -29.12 0.62 52.95
CA ILE A 3 -29.33 0.07 51.60
C ILE A 3 -27.98 0.14 50.87
N ALA A 4 -27.34 -1.01 50.73
CA ALA A 4 -26.12 -1.19 49.97
C ALA A 4 -26.42 -1.07 48.47
N LEU A 5 -26.08 0.08 47.90
CA LEU A 5 -26.12 0.35 46.47
C LEU A 5 -24.94 -0.40 45.82
N LYS A 6 -25.20 -1.62 45.33
CA LYS A 6 -24.25 -2.38 44.52
C LYS A 6 -24.05 -1.68 43.17
N LEU A 7 -23.12 -0.74 43.12
CA LEU A 7 -22.47 -0.30 41.88
C LEU A 7 -21.65 -1.49 41.35
N SER A 8 -22.23 -2.29 40.47
CA SER A 8 -21.51 -3.29 39.71
C SER A 8 -21.70 -3.03 38.23
N LEU A 9 -20.55 -2.84 37.59
CA LEU A 9 -20.25 -3.42 36.29
C LEU A 9 -20.91 -2.75 35.07
N CYS A 10 -20.27 -1.69 34.60
CA CYS A 10 -20.16 -1.46 33.16
C CYS A 10 -18.80 -0.80 32.86
N LEU A 11 -17.74 -1.56 33.14
CA LEU A 11 -16.40 -1.27 32.65
C LEU A 11 -16.40 -1.60 31.14
N ILE A 12 -17.02 -0.75 30.33
CA ILE A 12 -16.97 -0.85 28.87
C ILE A 12 -15.51 -0.63 28.49
N THR A 13 -14.85 -1.76 28.30
CA THR A 13 -13.46 -1.86 27.89
C THR A 13 -13.42 -1.31 26.47
N ALA A 14 -12.96 -0.07 26.31
CA ALA A 14 -12.62 0.53 25.03
C ALA A 14 -11.42 -0.23 24.44
N ALA A 15 -11.68 -1.46 23.99
CA ALA A 15 -10.72 -2.30 23.32
C ALA A 15 -10.47 -1.74 21.92
N ALA A 16 -9.28 -1.18 21.76
CA ALA A 16 -8.44 -1.35 20.58
C ALA A 16 -9.04 -0.91 19.23
N LEU A 17 -9.06 0.40 19.00
CA LEU A 17 -8.90 0.96 17.64
C LEU A 17 -7.54 1.65 17.47
N ASN A 18 -6.49 1.12 18.10
CA ASN A 18 -5.10 1.48 17.79
C ASN A 18 -4.55 0.55 16.71
N SER A 19 -5.22 0.45 15.58
CA SER A 19 -4.53 0.04 14.35
C SER A 19 -3.84 1.28 13.80
N CYS A 20 -2.82 1.76 14.52
CA CYS A 20 -1.87 2.75 14.02
C CYS A 20 -1.13 2.10 12.84
N ALA A 21 -1.74 2.13 11.66
CA ALA A 21 -1.01 1.97 10.42
C ALA A 21 -0.07 3.18 10.36
N SER A 22 1.19 2.97 10.78
CA SER A 22 2.22 4.01 10.69
C SER A 22 2.27 4.51 9.26
N ALA A 23 2.19 5.82 9.10
CA ALA A 23 2.32 6.44 7.79
C ALA A 23 3.66 6.01 7.14
N PRO A 24 3.72 5.90 5.80
CA PRO A 24 4.97 5.65 5.10
C PRO A 24 6.02 6.69 5.50
N GLN A 25 7.22 6.23 5.81
CA GLN A 25 8.37 7.05 6.21
C GLN A 25 9.55 6.80 5.26
N PRO A 26 10.56 7.70 5.24
CA PRO A 26 11.78 7.45 4.50
C PRO A 26 12.44 6.11 4.87
N LEU A 27 13.16 5.50 3.93
CA LEU A 27 13.86 4.24 4.17
C LEU A 27 14.86 4.37 5.32
N THR A 28 14.67 3.58 6.37
CA THR A 28 15.59 3.39 7.49
C THR A 28 16.19 1.98 7.53
N SER A 29 15.48 0.99 6.96
CA SER A 29 15.92 -0.40 6.89
C SER A 29 16.32 -0.82 5.47
N LYS A 30 17.08 -1.92 5.36
CA LYS A 30 17.56 -2.43 4.08
C LYS A 30 16.42 -3.16 3.33
N PRO A 31 16.03 -2.71 2.13
CA PRO A 31 14.99 -3.37 1.34
C PRO A 31 15.46 -4.74 0.82
N PRO A 32 14.53 -5.66 0.48
CA PRO A 32 14.85 -7.00 -0.02
C PRO A 32 15.58 -6.99 -1.38
N ALA A 33 15.47 -5.90 -2.14
CA ALA A 33 16.16 -5.69 -3.41
C ALA A 33 16.55 -4.21 -3.56
N LYS A 34 17.61 -3.92 -4.33
CA LYS A 34 18.00 -2.53 -4.65
C LYS A 34 16.96 -1.85 -5.53
N ALA A 35 16.33 -2.62 -6.41
CA ALA A 35 15.26 -2.18 -7.29
C ALA A 35 14.44 -3.39 -7.76
N LEU A 36 13.31 -3.13 -8.41
CA LEU A 36 12.52 -4.10 -9.14
C LEU A 36 12.50 -3.72 -10.62
N ASN A 37 12.84 -4.63 -11.52
CA ASN A 37 12.61 -4.44 -12.95
C ASN A 37 11.23 -5.01 -13.30
N ALA A 38 10.26 -4.15 -13.58
CA ALA A 38 8.89 -4.55 -13.87
C ALA A 38 8.55 -4.40 -15.36
N GLN A 39 7.74 -5.32 -15.88
CA GLN A 39 7.05 -5.13 -17.16
C GLN A 39 5.83 -4.22 -16.96
N GLU A 40 5.24 -3.71 -18.04
CA GLU A 40 3.98 -2.96 -17.91
C GLU A 40 2.86 -3.92 -17.47
N PHE A 41 2.08 -3.51 -16.48
CA PHE A 41 0.93 -4.29 -16.02
C PHE A 41 -0.20 -3.39 -15.55
N SER A 42 -1.39 -3.97 -15.34
CA SER A 42 -2.55 -3.22 -14.86
C SER A 42 -3.29 -3.93 -13.73
N VAL A 43 -3.96 -3.14 -12.90
CA VAL A 43 -4.84 -3.58 -11.81
C VAL A 43 -6.18 -2.87 -11.94
N GLY A 44 -7.29 -3.60 -11.76
CA GLY A 44 -8.64 -3.10 -12.01
C GLY A 44 -9.11 -3.34 -13.44
N ASP A 45 -10.42 -3.32 -13.64
CA ASP A 45 -11.10 -3.59 -14.90
C ASP A 45 -11.55 -2.32 -15.64
N GLY A 46 -11.61 -1.18 -14.94
CA GLY A 46 -12.11 0.09 -15.44
C GLY A 46 -13.64 0.19 -15.46
N PHE A 47 -14.36 -0.85 -15.01
CA PHE A 47 -15.82 -0.92 -14.99
C PHE A 47 -16.36 -0.86 -13.56
N LEU A 48 -15.87 -1.73 -12.67
CA LEU A 48 -16.20 -1.70 -11.24
C LEU A 48 -15.14 -0.98 -10.42
N ILE A 49 -13.87 -1.12 -10.82
CA ILE A 49 -12.72 -0.52 -10.14
C ILE A 49 -11.91 0.22 -11.19
N LYS A 50 -11.46 1.44 -10.85
CA LYS A 50 -10.55 2.22 -11.72
C LYS A 50 -9.39 1.36 -12.20
N LYS A 51 -9.06 1.46 -13.48
CA LYS A 51 -7.93 0.72 -14.05
C LYS A 51 -6.64 1.51 -13.85
N PHE A 52 -5.70 0.93 -13.11
CA PHE A 52 -4.38 1.48 -12.85
C PHE A 52 -3.36 0.74 -13.71
N THR A 53 -2.65 1.46 -14.57
CA THR A 53 -1.58 0.90 -15.41
C THR A 53 -0.23 1.39 -14.89
N PHE A 54 0.58 0.41 -14.50
CA PHE A 54 1.92 0.56 -13.94
C PHE A 54 2.93 0.43 -15.09
N PRO A 55 3.77 1.45 -15.34
CA PRO A 55 4.68 1.45 -16.48
C PRO A 55 5.79 0.40 -16.30
N ALA A 56 6.34 -0.07 -17.42
CA ALA A 56 7.56 -0.88 -17.40
C ALA A 56 8.78 -0.07 -16.91
N GLY A 57 9.76 -0.74 -16.31
CA GLY A 57 11.08 -0.18 -16.01
C GLY A 57 11.56 -0.48 -14.58
N ILE A 58 12.51 0.33 -14.12
CA ILE A 58 13.19 0.13 -12.83
C ILE A 58 12.47 0.89 -11.73
N TYR A 59 11.88 0.14 -10.81
CA TYR A 59 11.21 0.67 -9.62
C TYR A 59 12.19 0.70 -8.46
N ARG A 60 12.29 1.85 -7.80
CA ARG A 60 13.25 2.07 -6.70
C ARG A 60 12.51 2.14 -5.37
N PRO A 61 13.07 1.54 -4.30
CA PRO A 61 12.49 1.70 -2.97
C PRO A 61 12.64 3.17 -2.56
N GLU A 62 11.57 3.80 -2.06
CA GLU A 62 11.56 5.21 -1.64
C GLU A 62 11.10 5.38 -0.20
N MET A 63 10.12 4.58 0.22
CA MET A 63 9.54 4.65 1.56
C MET A 63 9.39 3.25 2.14
N GLU A 64 9.25 3.17 3.45
CA GLU A 64 8.84 1.95 4.15
C GLU A 64 7.80 2.25 5.23
N ASP A 65 7.10 1.20 5.65
CA ASP A 65 6.32 1.21 6.88
C ASP A 65 6.75 0.04 7.78
N LYS A 66 6.00 -0.20 8.85
CA LYS A 66 6.25 -1.33 9.77
C LYS A 66 6.19 -2.69 9.06
N ASN A 67 5.43 -2.79 7.98
CA ASN A 67 5.04 -4.05 7.36
C ASN A 67 5.76 -4.31 6.03
N GLY A 68 6.32 -3.29 5.36
CA GLY A 68 6.83 -3.43 4.00
C GLY A 68 7.53 -2.20 3.45
N PHE A 69 7.92 -2.32 2.18
CA PHE A 69 8.65 -1.33 1.40
C PHE A 69 7.82 -0.88 0.20
N TYR A 70 7.88 0.41 -0.11
CA TYR A 70 7.21 1.05 -1.23
C TYR A 70 8.22 1.32 -2.34
N PHE A 71 8.01 0.69 -3.50
CA PHE A 71 8.83 0.83 -4.69
C PHE A 71 8.10 1.70 -5.72
N SER A 72 8.67 2.86 -6.03
CA SER A 72 8.10 3.82 -6.98
C SER A 72 8.55 3.55 -8.42
N PRO A 73 7.67 3.72 -9.42
CA PRO A 73 7.95 3.51 -10.83
C PRO A 73 8.93 4.55 -11.39
N PRO A 74 9.53 4.28 -12.56
CA PRO A 74 10.26 5.31 -13.30
C PRO A 74 9.34 6.51 -13.59
N GLY A 75 9.78 7.71 -13.20
CA GLY A 75 8.99 8.95 -13.35
C GLY A 75 7.94 9.18 -12.26
N GLY A 76 7.77 8.27 -11.28
CA GLY A 76 6.92 8.48 -10.10
C GLY A 76 5.41 8.54 -10.36
N GLN A 77 4.97 8.21 -11.58
CA GLN A 77 3.58 8.27 -11.99
C GLN A 77 3.11 6.94 -12.60
N ILE A 78 1.85 6.62 -12.32
CA ILE A 78 1.08 5.55 -12.96
C ILE A 78 -0.08 6.16 -13.73
N LYS A 79 -0.53 5.47 -14.78
CA LYS A 79 -1.68 5.91 -15.58
C LYS A 79 -2.96 5.41 -14.91
N VAL A 80 -3.92 6.30 -14.68
CA VAL A 80 -5.26 5.93 -14.20
C VAL A 80 -6.27 6.17 -15.30
N PHE A 81 -7.06 5.14 -15.58
CA PHE A 81 -8.20 5.22 -16.48
C PHE A 81 -9.48 5.14 -15.66
N ASP A 82 -10.23 6.25 -15.67
CA ASP A 82 -11.53 6.38 -15.04
C ASP A 82 -12.46 7.12 -15.99
N SER A 83 -13.54 6.45 -16.41
CA SER A 83 -14.68 7.08 -17.10
C SER A 83 -14.30 8.00 -18.28
N GLY A 84 -13.26 7.64 -19.03
CA GLY A 84 -12.77 8.41 -20.19
C GLY A 84 -11.78 9.54 -19.89
N MET A 85 -11.49 9.83 -18.62
CA MET A 85 -10.49 10.83 -18.21
C MET A 85 -9.18 10.17 -17.79
N ARG A 86 -8.06 10.71 -18.26
CA ARG A 86 -6.70 10.28 -17.91
C ARG A 86 -6.21 11.11 -16.75
N TYR A 87 -6.00 10.49 -15.61
CA TYR A 87 -5.37 11.14 -14.47
C TYR A 87 -3.99 10.53 -14.21
N GLY A 88 -2.99 11.40 -14.01
CA GLY A 88 -1.74 10.98 -13.39
C GLY A 88 -2.02 10.71 -11.92
N SER A 89 -1.63 9.54 -11.42
CA SER A 89 -1.59 9.29 -9.98
C SER A 89 -0.22 8.75 -9.62
N SER A 90 0.18 8.91 -8.37
CA SER A 90 1.37 8.24 -7.86
C SER A 90 0.99 6.86 -7.35
N GLY A 91 1.92 5.91 -7.42
CA GLY A 91 1.69 4.55 -6.98
C GLY A 91 2.93 3.73 -7.25
N GLY A 92 2.87 2.44 -6.99
CA GLY A 92 4.00 1.56 -7.20
C GLY A 92 3.77 0.15 -6.66
N ILE A 93 4.86 -0.56 -6.43
CA ILE A 93 4.83 -1.94 -5.91
C ILE A 93 5.04 -1.89 -4.40
N TYR A 94 4.22 -2.62 -3.65
CA TYR A 94 4.38 -2.81 -2.22
C TYR A 94 4.92 -4.21 -1.93
N TRP A 95 6.05 -4.29 -1.23
CA TRP A 95 6.70 -5.54 -0.87
C TRP A 95 6.75 -5.68 0.64
N LYS A 96 5.98 -6.62 1.19
CA LYS A 96 5.97 -6.91 2.62
C LYS A 96 7.30 -7.48 3.09
N LYS A 97 7.66 -7.14 4.31
CA LYS A 97 8.80 -7.72 5.02
C LYS A 97 8.56 -9.22 5.20
N ASN A 98 9.63 -10.01 5.07
CA ASN A 98 9.62 -11.47 5.15
C ASN A 98 8.91 -12.21 4.00
N GLU A 99 8.42 -11.51 2.97
CA GLU A 99 7.93 -12.17 1.75
C GLU A 99 9.05 -12.29 0.71
N SER A 100 9.09 -13.42 0.00
CA SER A 100 10.10 -13.68 -1.05
C SER A 100 9.85 -12.90 -2.34
N THR A 101 8.62 -12.44 -2.56
CA THR A 101 8.18 -11.74 -3.77
C THR A 101 7.12 -10.68 -3.43
N PRO A 102 6.99 -9.59 -4.22
CA PRO A 102 5.95 -8.59 -4.00
C PRO A 102 4.55 -9.14 -4.35
N GLY A 103 3.58 -8.96 -3.45
CA GLY A 103 2.20 -9.44 -3.63
C GLY A 103 1.13 -8.34 -3.71
N SER A 104 1.52 -7.06 -3.70
CA SER A 104 0.57 -5.95 -3.72
C SER A 104 1.14 -4.75 -4.45
N VAL A 105 0.24 -3.90 -4.94
CA VAL A 105 0.57 -2.56 -5.41
C VAL A 105 -0.06 -1.52 -4.50
N PHE A 106 0.50 -0.33 -4.49
CA PHE A 106 -0.10 0.81 -3.81
C PHE A 106 -0.43 1.90 -4.80
N VAL A 107 -1.51 2.63 -4.53
CA VAL A 107 -1.91 3.82 -5.26
C VAL A 107 -2.09 4.95 -4.27
N LYS A 108 -1.51 6.11 -4.56
CA LYS A 108 -1.65 7.33 -3.79
C LYS A 108 -2.61 8.26 -4.53
N GLY A 109 -3.79 8.47 -3.95
CA GLY A 109 -4.76 9.45 -4.45
C GLY A 109 -4.32 10.88 -4.14
N ASN A 110 -5.02 11.85 -4.74
CA ASN A 110 -4.76 13.29 -4.56
C ASN A 110 -4.83 13.77 -3.10
N PHE A 111 -5.59 13.05 -2.26
CA PHE A 111 -5.75 13.36 -0.83
C PHE A 111 -4.71 12.68 0.07
N GLY A 112 -3.64 12.10 -0.50
CA GLY A 112 -2.62 11.38 0.25
C GLY A 112 -3.05 10.00 0.76
N VAL A 113 -4.27 9.56 0.45
CA VAL A 113 -4.78 8.22 0.76
C VAL A 113 -3.98 7.19 -0.05
N VAL A 114 -3.36 6.25 0.66
CA VAL A 114 -2.64 5.10 0.08
C VAL A 114 -3.55 3.88 0.14
N ALA A 115 -3.95 3.39 -1.02
CA ALA A 115 -4.71 2.14 -1.14
C ALA A 115 -3.78 1.01 -1.58
N ASN A 116 -3.71 -0.05 -0.77
CA ASN A 116 -2.99 -1.27 -1.14
C ASN A 116 -3.94 -2.24 -1.85
N LEU A 117 -3.66 -2.55 -3.11
CA LEU A 117 -4.43 -3.47 -3.93
C LEU A 117 -3.65 -4.78 -4.07
N ALA A 118 -4.29 -5.88 -3.69
CA ALA A 118 -3.71 -7.21 -3.88
C ALA A 118 -3.60 -7.51 -5.38
N LYS A 119 -2.41 -7.91 -5.83
CA LYS A 119 -2.17 -8.40 -7.19
C LYS A 119 -1.26 -9.61 -7.09
N LYS A 120 -1.85 -10.79 -7.30
CA LYS A 120 -1.06 -12.01 -7.49
C LYS A 120 -0.28 -11.88 -8.80
N ASP A 121 0.97 -12.33 -8.79
CA ASP A 121 1.85 -12.36 -9.96
C ASP A 121 2.10 -10.98 -10.55
N ILE A 122 2.84 -10.14 -9.81
CA ILE A 122 3.38 -8.89 -10.33
C ILE A 122 4.58 -9.26 -11.23
N PRO A 123 4.60 -8.86 -12.51
CA PRO A 123 5.69 -9.20 -13.43
C PRO A 123 6.92 -8.33 -13.16
N ALA A 124 7.50 -8.49 -11.96
CA ALA A 124 8.64 -7.74 -11.47
C ALA A 124 9.74 -8.68 -10.98
N THR A 125 10.96 -8.47 -11.48
CA THR A 125 12.15 -9.24 -11.08
C THR A 125 13.07 -8.39 -10.19
N PRO A 126 13.52 -8.91 -9.04
CA PRO A 126 14.48 -8.21 -8.18
C PRO A 126 15.82 -7.95 -8.87
N VAL A 127 16.31 -6.71 -8.76
CA VAL A 127 17.67 -6.31 -9.19
C VAL A 127 18.58 -6.32 -7.97
N ARG A 128 19.66 -7.12 -8.03
CA ARG A 128 20.61 -7.34 -6.92
C ARG A 128 21.77 -6.35 -6.93
#